data_AF-A0A352XZA4-F1
#
_entry.id   AF-A0A352XZA4-F1
#
_cell.length_a   1.000
_cell.length_b   1.000
_cell.length_c   1.000
_cell.angle_alpha   90.00
_cell.angle_beta   90.00
_cell.angle_gamma   90.00
#
_symmetry.space_group_name_H-M   'P 1'
#
loop_
_entity.id
_entity.type
_entity.pdbx_description
1 polymer ?
#
loop_
_entity_poly.entity_id
_entity_poly.type
_entity_poly.pdbx_seq_one_letter_code
_entity_poly.pdbx_strand_id
1 'polypeptide(L)'
;SKVRLKDYDPDFVDKHTDRALATAEIEKLSEELGELQQLLAAAQHHSLLIVLQGMDTSGKDGTIRHVMAQVNPLGCEVRSFKGPTSREQAHDFLWRIHRVVPGRGMISIFNRSHYE
;
A
#
# COMPACT_ATOMS: atom_id res chain seq x y z
N SER A 1 8.51 -8.39 -20.37
CA SER A 1 8.25 -6.99 -20.78
C SER A 1 9.54 -6.18 -20.63
N LYS A 2 9.68 -5.05 -21.34
CA LYS A 2 10.85 -4.16 -21.19
C LYS A 2 10.39 -2.87 -20.50
N VAL A 3 10.67 -2.73 -19.21
CA VAL A 3 10.45 -1.48 -18.45
C VAL A 3 11.79 -0.79 -18.31
N ARG A 4 11.85 0.53 -18.53
CA ARG A 4 13.05 1.34 -18.32
C ARG A 4 12.69 2.52 -17.44
N LEU A 5 13.31 2.62 -16.26
CA LEU A 5 12.96 3.67 -15.29
C LEU A 5 13.16 5.09 -15.84
N LYS A 6 14.12 5.29 -16.74
CA LYS A 6 14.35 6.58 -17.41
C LYS A 6 13.18 7.11 -18.25
N ASP A 7 12.23 6.24 -18.59
CA ASP A 7 11.05 6.63 -19.36
C ASP A 7 9.96 7.24 -18.44
N TYR A 8 10.19 7.29 -17.13
CA TYR A 8 9.30 7.86 -16.12
C TYR A 8 9.98 9.02 -15.40
N ASP A 9 9.41 10.21 -15.51
CA ASP A 9 9.89 11.43 -14.88
C ASP A 9 9.42 11.51 -13.41
N PRO A 10 10.32 11.55 -12.41
CA PRO A 10 9.93 11.69 -11.01
C PRO A 10 9.31 13.05 -10.67
N ASP A 11 9.55 14.08 -11.48
CA ASP A 11 8.98 15.42 -11.30
C ASP A 11 7.67 15.61 -12.07
N PHE A 12 7.12 14.53 -12.63
CA PHE A 12 5.87 14.59 -13.38
C PHE A 12 4.71 15.08 -12.49
N VAL A 13 4.03 16.12 -12.97
CA VAL A 13 2.77 16.63 -12.42
C VAL A 13 1.77 16.72 -13.58
N ASP A 14 0.54 16.25 -13.34
CA ASP A 14 -0.52 16.36 -14.34
C ASP A 14 -0.85 17.83 -14.63
N LYS A 15 -0.93 18.20 -15.91
CA LYS A 15 -1.09 19.60 -16.35
C LYS A 15 -2.46 20.18 -16.07
N HIS A 16 -3.45 19.34 -15.78
CA HIS A 16 -4.83 19.72 -15.52
C HIS A 16 -5.17 19.72 -14.03
N THR A 17 -4.19 19.42 -13.17
CA THR A 17 -4.38 19.31 -11.74
C THR A 17 -3.56 20.35 -11.01
N ASP A 18 -4.23 21.27 -10.32
CA ASP A 18 -3.60 22.10 -9.31
C ASP A 18 -3.66 21.43 -7.92
N ARG A 19 -2.96 22.01 -6.95
CA ARG A 19 -2.87 21.44 -5.59
C ARG A 19 -4.23 21.41 -4.87
N ALA A 20 -5.09 22.40 -5.10
CA ALA A 20 -6.39 22.46 -4.46
C ALA A 20 -7.33 21.41 -5.05
N LEU A 21 -7.35 21.28 -6.38
CA LEU A 21 -8.08 20.23 -7.09
C LEU A 21 -7.61 18.84 -6.69
N ALA A 22 -6.30 18.60 -6.65
CA ALA A 22 -5.75 17.31 -6.19
C ALA A 22 -6.19 16.97 -4.77
N THR A 23 -6.19 17.95 -3.87
CA THR A 23 -6.56 17.74 -2.46
C THR A 23 -8.04 17.38 -2.35
N ALA A 24 -8.92 18.11 -3.05
CA ALA A 24 -10.34 17.82 -3.08
C ALA A 24 -10.65 16.44 -3.70
N GLU A 25 -9.92 16.06 -4.75
CA GLU A 25 -10.05 14.74 -5.36
C GLU A 25 -9.59 13.62 -4.42
N ILE A 26 -8.46 13.81 -3.72
CA ILE A 26 -7.97 12.86 -2.71
C ILE A 26 -8.98 12.69 -1.58
N GLU A 27 -9.61 13.76 -1.09
CA GLU A 27 -10.64 13.68 -0.06
C GLU A 27 -11.83 12.83 -0.53
N LYS A 28 -12.36 13.12 -1.72
CA LYS A 28 -13.46 12.34 -2.32
C LYS A 28 -13.11 10.87 -2.50
N LEU A 29 -11.93 10.58 -3.05
CA LEU A 29 -11.46 9.19 -3.24
C LEU A 29 -11.21 8.47 -1.92
N SER A 30 -10.80 9.21 -0.87
CA SER A 30 -10.60 8.62 0.46
C SER A 30 -11.92 8.23 1.10
N GLU A 31 -12.97 9.05 0.95
CA GLU A 31 -14.32 8.70 1.40
C GLU A 31 -14.84 7.44 0.69
N GLU A 32 -14.73 7.39 -0.65
CA GLU A 32 -15.13 6.23 -1.45
C GLU A 32 -14.33 4.97 -1.05
N LEU A 33 -13.02 5.11 -0.80
CA LEU A 33 -12.18 4.01 -0.32
C LEU A 33 -12.66 3.46 1.03
N GLY A 34 -13.12 4.33 1.93
CA GLY A 34 -13.71 3.94 3.21
C GLY A 34 -14.98 3.08 3.03
N GLU A 35 -15.90 3.51 2.16
CA GLU A 35 -17.11 2.76 1.83
C GLU A 35 -16.79 1.40 1.19
N LEU A 36 -15.87 1.38 0.22
CA LEU A 36 -15.42 0.15 -0.45
C LEU A 36 -14.74 -0.80 0.53
N GLN A 37 -13.98 -0.29 1.50
CA GLN A 37 -13.37 -1.13 2.53
C GLN A 37 -14.45 -1.76 3.43
N GLN A 38 -15.51 -1.04 3.79
CA GLN A 38 -16.62 -1.62 4.55
C GLN A 38 -17.31 -2.73 3.76
N LEU A 39 -17.53 -2.53 2.46
CA LEU A 39 -18.08 -3.57 1.58
C LEU A 39 -17.16 -4.79 1.49
N LEU A 40 -15.85 -4.58 1.32
CA LEU A 40 -14.85 -5.65 1.33
C LEU A 40 -14.94 -6.47 2.62
N ALA A 41 -14.98 -5.79 3.76
CA ALA A 41 -15.07 -6.41 5.08
C ALA A 41 -16.39 -7.15 5.29
N ALA A 42 -17.52 -6.62 4.80
CA ALA A 42 -18.81 -7.29 4.90
C ALA A 42 -18.92 -8.53 3.99
N ALA A 43 -18.37 -8.45 2.77
CA ALA A 43 -18.48 -9.52 1.79
C ALA A 43 -17.61 -10.74 2.13
N GLN A 44 -16.48 -10.56 2.82
CA GLN A 44 -15.56 -11.65 3.23
C GLN A 44 -15.17 -12.58 2.06
N HIS A 45 -15.14 -12.06 0.83
CA HIS A 45 -14.89 -12.85 -0.38
C HIS A 45 -13.50 -12.57 -0.97
N HIS A 46 -13.12 -11.29 -1.03
CA HIS A 46 -11.83 -10.84 -1.55
C HIS A 46 -10.93 -10.31 -0.44
N SER A 47 -9.65 -10.15 -0.75
CA SER A 47 -8.64 -9.52 0.11
C SER A 47 -7.81 -8.58 -0.75
N LEU A 48 -7.30 -7.48 -0.18
CA LEU A 48 -6.48 -6.51 -0.90
C LEU A 48 -5.07 -6.45 -0.29
N LEU A 49 -4.06 -6.78 -1.10
CA LEU A 49 -2.67 -6.59 -0.75
C LEU A 49 -2.10 -5.41 -1.54
N ILE A 50 -1.64 -4.38 -0.84
CA ILE A 50 -0.98 -3.21 -1.42
C ILE A 50 0.50 -3.31 -1.11
N VAL A 51 1.36 -3.31 -2.13
CA VAL A 51 2.82 -3.32 -1.97
C VAL A 51 3.38 -1.95 -2.31
N LEU A 52 4.03 -1.32 -1.33
CA LEU A 52 4.73 -0.05 -1.51
C LEU A 52 6.23 -0.31 -1.51
N GLN A 53 6.85 -0.08 -2.67
CA GLN A 53 8.29 -0.18 -2.85
C GLN A 53 8.88 1.12 -3.42
N GLY A 54 10.10 1.43 -2.99
CA GLY A 54 10.79 2.65 -3.40
C GLY A 54 11.98 2.95 -2.50
N MET A 55 12.86 3.83 -2.97
CA MET A 55 14.07 4.25 -2.26
C MET A 55 13.77 4.78 -0.84
N ASP A 56 14.77 4.84 0.02
CA ASP A 56 14.62 5.59 1.27
C ASP A 56 14.20 7.03 0.98
N THR A 57 13.39 7.60 1.89
CA THR A 57 12.76 8.93 1.76
C THR A 57 11.84 9.17 0.54
N SER A 58 11.49 8.13 -0.23
CA SER A 58 10.54 8.21 -1.37
C SER A 58 9.08 8.55 -1.03
N GLY A 59 8.74 8.78 0.24
CA GLY A 59 7.39 9.19 0.64
C GLY A 59 6.39 8.07 0.97
N LYS A 60 6.81 6.79 0.97
CA LYS A 60 5.95 5.63 1.28
C LYS A 60 5.08 5.83 2.53
N ASP A 61 5.70 6.22 3.65
CA ASP A 61 5.00 6.42 4.93
C ASP A 61 3.96 7.55 4.86
N GLY A 62 4.29 8.61 4.11
CA GLY A 62 3.39 9.73 3.85
C GLY A 62 2.18 9.28 3.05
N THR A 63 2.39 8.50 1.98
CA THR A 63 1.31 7.95 1.16
C THR A 63 0.37 7.07 1.99
N ILE A 64 0.91 6.16 2.82
CA ILE A 64 0.08 5.30 3.69
C ILE A 64 -0.79 6.16 4.60
N ARG A 65 -0.21 7.16 5.26
CA ARG A 65 -0.93 8.02 6.21
C ARG A 65 -2.09 8.77 5.54
N HIS A 66 -1.87 9.36 4.38
CA HIS A 66 -2.88 10.19 3.72
C HIS A 66 -3.97 9.34 3.07
N VAL A 67 -3.59 8.29 2.33
CA VAL A 67 -4.56 7.46 1.58
C VAL A 67 -5.43 6.63 2.52
N MET A 68 -4.89 6.15 3.64
CA MET A 68 -5.62 5.28 4.57
C MET A 68 -6.35 6.04 5.68
N ALA A 69 -6.42 7.38 5.61
CA ALA A 69 -6.99 8.20 6.67
C ALA A 69 -8.48 7.91 6.95
N GLN A 70 -9.24 7.54 5.92
CA GLN A 70 -10.68 7.25 5.99
C GLN A 70 -11.00 5.74 6.08
N VAL A 71 -9.97 4.89 6.11
CA VAL A 71 -10.15 3.43 6.18
C VAL A 71 -10.33 3.01 7.64
N ASN A 72 -11.29 2.10 7.91
CA ASN A 72 -11.45 1.55 9.25
C ASN A 72 -10.18 0.77 9.65
N PRO A 73 -9.50 1.13 10.76
CA PRO A 73 -8.26 0.49 11.17
C PRO A 73 -8.44 -1.00 11.51
N LEU A 74 -9.66 -1.47 11.81
CA LEU A 74 -9.92 -2.90 12.03
C LEU A 74 -9.90 -3.73 10.74
N GLY A 75 -10.04 -3.10 9.57
CA GLY A 75 -10.03 -3.77 8.27
C GLY A 75 -8.75 -3.56 7.48
N CYS A 76 -7.76 -2.88 8.04
CA CYS A 76 -6.51 -2.54 7.36
C CYS A 76 -5.30 -2.68 8.28
N GLU A 77 -4.31 -3.46 7.86
CA GLU A 77 -3.05 -3.62 8.59
C GLU A 77 -1.85 -3.14 7.77
N VAL A 78 -0.86 -2.55 8.44
CA VAL A 78 0.42 -2.18 7.82
C VAL A 78 1.50 -3.13 8.32
N ARG A 79 2.22 -3.75 7.39
CA ARG A 79 3.37 -4.64 7.65
C ARG A 79 4.61 -4.01 7.05
N SER A 80 5.54 -3.60 7.90
CA SER A 80 6.82 -3.05 7.48
C SER A 80 7.92 -4.10 7.58
N PHE A 81 8.69 -4.27 6.51
CA PHE A 81 9.76 -5.26 6.46
C PHE A 81 11.13 -4.61 6.60
N LYS A 82 11.91 -5.08 7.59
CA LYS A 82 13.31 -4.71 7.79
C LYS A 82 14.21 -5.90 7.44
N GLY A 83 15.51 -5.78 7.71
CA GLY A 83 16.45 -6.91 7.59
C GLY A 83 15.93 -8.16 8.32
N PRO A 84 16.06 -9.36 7.73
CA PRO A 84 15.47 -10.57 8.27
C PRO A 84 16.15 -11.01 9.57
N THR A 85 15.36 -11.47 10.53
CA THR A 85 15.87 -12.05 11.79
C THR A 85 16.53 -13.42 11.54
N SER A 86 17.35 -13.91 12.48
CA SER A 86 17.95 -15.26 12.36
C SER A 86 16.92 -16.37 12.17
N ARG A 87 15.73 -16.23 12.77
CA ARG A 87 14.62 -17.17 12.58
C ARG A 87 14.06 -17.10 11.16
N GLU A 88 13.90 -15.90 10.62
CA GLU A 88 13.41 -15.72 9.26
C GLU A 88 14.42 -16.24 8.22
N GLN A 89 15.72 -16.05 8.48
CA GLN A 89 16.81 -16.56 7.62
C GLN A 89 16.93 -18.09 7.65
N ALA A 90 16.38 -18.76 8.67
CA ALA A 90 16.32 -20.22 8.74
C ALA A 90 15.20 -20.83 7.85
N HIS A 91 14.38 -19.98 7.23
CA HIS A 91 13.34 -20.37 6.27
C HIS A 91 13.63 -19.75 4.90
N ASP A 92 12.85 -20.10 3.88
CA ASP A 92 12.88 -19.39 2.60
C ASP A 92 12.40 -17.93 2.76
N PHE A 93 12.84 -17.05 1.86
CA PHE A 93 12.56 -15.61 1.97
C PHE A 93 11.05 -15.26 1.91
N LEU A 94 10.23 -16.10 1.27
CA LEU A 94 8.78 -15.89 1.20
C LEU A 94 8.07 -16.32 2.49
N TRP A 95 8.66 -17.18 3.32
CA TRP A 95 8.05 -17.65 4.56
C TRP A 95 7.52 -16.52 5.43
N ARG A 96 8.35 -15.49 5.70
CA ARG A 96 7.93 -14.37 6.56
C ARG A 96 6.87 -13.49 5.91
N ILE A 97 6.88 -13.42 4.57
CA ILE A 97 6.00 -12.57 3.77
C ILE A 97 4.62 -13.21 3.67
N HIS A 98 4.58 -14.49 3.31
CA HIS A 98 3.36 -15.25 3.13
C HIS A 98 2.58 -15.38 4.44
N ARG A 99 3.27 -15.41 5.59
CA ARG A 99 2.63 -15.46 6.92
C ARG A 99 1.79 -14.24 7.28
N VAL A 100 1.95 -13.12 6.57
CA VAL A 100 1.26 -11.86 6.88
C VAL A 100 0.45 -11.32 5.71
N VAL A 101 0.13 -12.16 4.73
CA VAL A 101 -0.82 -11.81 3.65
C VAL A 101 -2.22 -11.58 4.23
N PRO A 102 -3.03 -10.72 3.62
CA PRO A 102 -4.34 -10.39 4.15
C PRO A 102 -5.28 -11.60 4.12
N GLY A 103 -6.08 -11.76 5.18
CA GLY A 103 -7.26 -12.61 5.16
C GLY A 103 -8.36 -12.03 4.27
N ARG A 104 -9.42 -12.82 4.05
CA ARG A 104 -10.61 -12.31 3.35
C ARG A 104 -11.23 -11.14 4.12
N GLY A 105 -11.74 -10.17 3.39
CA GLY A 105 -12.29 -8.92 3.91
C GLY A 105 -11.25 -7.93 4.44
N MET A 106 -9.96 -8.24 4.35
CA MET A 106 -8.89 -7.42 4.91
C MET A 106 -8.07 -6.73 3.82
N ILE A 107 -7.56 -5.57 4.18
CA ILE A 107 -6.49 -4.87 3.47
C ILE A 107 -5.18 -5.10 4.24
N SER A 108 -4.11 -5.42 3.53
CA SER A 108 -2.75 -5.37 4.09
C SER A 108 -1.86 -4.51 3.22
N ILE A 109 -1.09 -3.63 3.85
CA ILE A 109 -0.14 -2.75 3.19
C ILE A 109 1.26 -3.19 3.57
N PHE A 110 2.03 -3.63 2.57
CA PHE A 110 3.42 -3.98 2.72
C PHE A 110 4.29 -2.76 2.45
N ASN A 111 4.89 -2.20 3.50
CA ASN A 111 5.90 -1.15 3.41
C ASN A 111 7.29 -1.80 3.33
N ARG A 112 7.86 -1.82 2.12
CA ARG A 112 8.81 -2.85 1.66
C ARG A 112 8.15 -4.23 1.58
N SER A 113 8.76 -5.22 0.93
CA SER A 113 8.10 -6.50 0.65
C SER A 113 9.10 -7.62 0.29
N HIS A 114 8.62 -8.70 -0.35
CA HIS A 114 9.45 -9.76 -0.92
C HIS A 114 10.34 -9.32 -2.09
N TYR A 115 10.20 -8.07 -2.55
CA TYR A 115 11.09 -7.48 -3.56
C TYR A 115 12.40 -6.93 -2.99
N GLU A 116 12.54 -6.87 -1.65
CA GLU A 116 13.84 -6.63 -0.99
C GLU A 116 14.79 -7.81 -1.22
#